data_AF-S6TNR2-F1
#
_entry.id   AF-S6TNR2-F1
#
_cell.length_a   1.000
_cell.length_b   1.000
_cell.length_c   1.000
_cell.angle_alpha   90.00
_cell.angle_beta   90.00
_cell.angle_gamma   90.00
#
_symmetry.space_group_name_H-M   'P 1'
#
loop_
_entity.id
_entity.type
_entity.pdbx_description
1 polymer ?
#
loop_
_entity_poly.entity_id
_entity_poly.type
_entity_poly.pdbx_seq_one_letter_code
_entity_poly.pdbx_strand_id
1 'polypeptide(L)'
;MGYDPEIGRFTTQDPIGLLGGENLYQYVNNPILWTDPWGLCAKKDWGVYYSRVTGTAAPSSMIKPHAHHIVFKGEFAKLPGRQKALQRSRAVLDRYKIDPVYDPASMMWAENRGHTTVNAKLVASKLEEADRIITARNLSFNDAASAMRTALQKIGIEVFGN
;
A
#
# COMPACT_ATOMS: atom_id res chain seq x y z
N MET A 1 -6.97 12.13 27.48
CA MET A 1 -6.99 13.39 26.71
C MET A 1 -5.72 14.15 27.03
N GLY A 2 -4.90 14.46 26.03
CA GLY A 2 -3.67 15.27 26.18
C GLY A 2 -2.64 14.90 25.11
N TYR A 3 -2.56 15.70 24.04
CA TYR A 3 -1.57 15.60 22.95
C TYR A 3 -0.53 16.71 23.16
N ASP A 4 0.75 16.36 23.21
CA ASP A 4 1.87 17.30 23.29
C ASP A 4 2.56 17.41 21.91
N PRO A 5 2.43 18.55 21.21
CA PRO A 5 2.94 18.74 19.86
C PRO A 5 4.47 18.89 19.76
N GLU A 6 5.23 19.01 20.86
CA GLU A 6 6.67 19.33 20.76
C GLU A 6 7.59 18.11 20.55
N ILE A 7 7.12 16.89 20.81
CA ILE A 7 7.99 15.68 20.82
C ILE A 7 7.48 14.50 20.01
N GLY A 8 6.30 14.57 19.39
CA GLY A 8 5.82 13.57 18.43
C GLY A 8 5.83 12.13 18.94
N ARG A 9 5.52 11.91 20.22
CA ARG A 9 5.42 10.58 20.85
C ARG A 9 4.10 10.44 21.59
N PHE A 10 3.43 9.30 21.41
CA PHE A 10 2.35 8.87 22.28
C PHE A 10 2.99 8.25 23.54
N THR A 11 2.63 8.75 24.72
CA THR A 11 3.18 8.32 26.04
C THR A 11 2.28 7.33 26.77
N THR A 12 1.37 6.66 26.07
CA THR A 12 0.53 5.60 26.65
C THR A 12 0.95 4.24 26.11
N GLN A 13 1.36 3.38 27.03
CA GLN A 13 1.68 1.98 26.82
C GLN A 13 0.44 1.23 26.28
N ASP A 14 0.57 0.55 25.15
CA ASP A 14 -0.42 -0.41 24.67
C ASP A 14 -0.61 -1.51 25.74
N PRO A 15 -1.82 -1.73 26.27
CA PRO A 15 -2.08 -2.90 27.08
C PRO A 15 -2.07 -4.16 26.19
N ILE A 16 -0.90 -4.82 26.19
CA ILE A 16 -0.57 -6.06 25.50
C ILE A 16 -1.57 -7.18 25.83
N GLY A 17 -2.01 -7.91 24.80
CA GLY A 17 -2.52 -9.28 24.91
C GLY A 17 -1.55 -10.25 24.24
N LEU A 18 -0.91 -11.10 25.04
CA LEU A 18 0.04 -12.16 24.67
C LEU A 18 -0.28 -12.92 23.37
N LEU A 19 0.49 -12.66 22.31
CA LEU A 19 1.08 -13.66 21.41
C LEU A 19 2.37 -13.03 20.85
N GLY A 20 3.47 -13.24 21.58
CA GLY A 20 4.78 -12.69 21.26
C GLY A 20 5.30 -13.17 19.91
N GLY A 21 5.62 -12.21 19.05
CA GLY A 21 6.69 -12.36 18.06
C GLY A 21 7.88 -11.53 18.53
N GLU A 22 9.01 -12.18 18.78
CA GLU A 22 10.25 -11.53 19.20
C GLU A 22 10.84 -10.68 18.07
N ASN A 23 10.31 -9.48 17.83
CA ASN A 23 11.08 -8.34 17.34
C ASN A 23 10.25 -7.05 17.24
N LEU A 24 10.38 -6.18 18.26
CA LEU A 24 9.85 -4.80 18.21
C LEU A 24 10.81 -3.82 17.51
N TYR A 25 11.90 -4.32 16.89
CA TYR A 25 12.88 -3.53 16.13
C TYR A 25 13.33 -4.18 14.81
N GLN A 26 12.61 -5.16 14.27
CA GLN A 26 13.00 -5.73 12.97
C GLN A 26 12.37 -4.93 11.83
N TYR A 27 13.21 -4.06 11.27
CA TYR A 27 13.12 -3.63 9.89
C TYR A 27 12.85 -4.85 9.01
N VAL A 28 11.80 -4.76 8.19
CA VAL A 28 11.28 -5.79 7.27
C VAL A 28 12.37 -6.79 6.89
N ASN A 29 12.19 -8.05 7.29
CA ASN A 29 13.01 -9.15 6.83
C ASN A 29 12.90 -9.17 5.31
N ASN A 30 13.95 -8.69 4.64
CA ASN A 30 14.17 -8.66 3.19
C ASN A 30 13.81 -7.36 2.43
N PRO A 31 14.61 -6.28 2.54
CA PRO A 31 14.54 -5.13 1.64
C PRO A 31 15.03 -5.43 0.20
N ILE A 32 15.57 -6.63 -0.06
CA ILE A 32 16.13 -7.02 -1.37
C ILE A 32 15.04 -7.52 -2.32
N LEU A 33 13.97 -8.18 -1.85
CA LEU A 33 12.85 -8.62 -2.71
C LEU A 33 12.11 -7.47 -3.43
N TRP A 34 12.29 -6.24 -2.95
CA TRP A 34 11.63 -5.03 -3.47
C TRP A 34 12.49 -4.26 -4.47
N THR A 35 13.77 -4.59 -4.51
CA THR A 35 14.73 -4.07 -5.47
C THR A 35 14.96 -5.19 -6.47
N ASP A 36 14.29 -5.16 -7.62
CA ASP A 36 14.72 -5.94 -8.78
C ASP A 36 16.10 -5.38 -9.20
N PRO A 37 17.23 -6.01 -8.84
CA PRO A 37 18.55 -5.39 -8.99
C PRO A 37 19.01 -5.39 -10.45
N TRP A 38 18.28 -6.06 -11.33
CA TRP A 38 18.72 -6.33 -12.70
C TRP A 38 17.89 -5.54 -13.73
N GLY A 39 16.74 -4.96 -13.35
CA GLY A 39 15.92 -4.18 -14.29
C GLY A 39 15.50 -4.99 -15.54
N LEU A 40 15.63 -6.31 -15.48
CA LEU A 40 15.39 -7.26 -16.58
C LEU A 40 13.91 -7.67 -16.67
N CYS A 41 13.02 -7.01 -15.92
CA CYS A 41 11.59 -7.06 -16.16
C CYS A 41 11.26 -6.24 -17.43
N ALA A 42 11.74 -6.73 -18.58
CA ALA A 42 11.41 -6.20 -19.89
C ALA A 42 9.88 -6.26 -20.06
N LYS A 43 9.23 -5.09 -19.91
CA LYS A 43 7.85 -4.79 -20.30
C LYS A 43 6.83 -5.87 -19.91
N LYS A 44 6.70 -6.19 -18.61
CA LYS A 44 5.48 -6.87 -18.14
C LYS A 44 4.30 -5.93 -18.43
N ASP A 45 3.41 -6.35 -19.34
CA ASP A 45 2.16 -5.64 -19.59
C ASP A 45 1.24 -5.84 -18.38
N TRP A 46 1.25 -4.87 -17.49
CA TRP A 46 0.43 -4.89 -16.28
C TRP A 46 -1.06 -4.81 -16.60
N GLY A 47 -1.45 -4.21 -17.73
CA GLY A 47 -2.84 -4.20 -18.18
C GLY A 47 -3.31 -5.62 -18.50
N VAL A 48 -2.55 -6.36 -19.30
CA VAL A 48 -2.85 -7.76 -19.63
C VAL A 48 -2.85 -8.63 -18.36
N TYR A 49 -1.85 -8.47 -17.49
CA TYR A 49 -1.81 -9.19 -16.21
C TYR A 49 -3.07 -8.92 -15.38
N TYR A 50 -3.40 -7.65 -15.18
CA TYR A 50 -4.52 -7.23 -14.35
C TYR A 50 -5.86 -7.72 -14.91
N SER A 51 -6.07 -7.61 -16.23
CA SER A 51 -7.22 -8.21 -16.91
C SER A 51 -7.32 -9.71 -16.68
N ARG A 52 -6.21 -10.45 -16.80
CA ARG A 52 -6.21 -11.91 -16.63
C ARG A 52 -6.56 -12.34 -15.20
N VAL A 53 -6.03 -11.65 -14.19
CA VAL A 53 -6.24 -12.04 -12.78
C VAL A 53 -7.55 -11.55 -12.19
N THR A 54 -8.16 -10.49 -12.75
CA THR A 54 -9.42 -9.93 -12.25
C THR A 54 -10.62 -10.21 -13.16
N GLY A 55 -10.41 -10.59 -14.41
CA GLY A 55 -11.46 -10.65 -15.43
C GLY A 55 -11.97 -9.27 -15.88
N THR A 56 -11.31 -8.17 -15.47
CA THR A 56 -11.72 -6.81 -15.85
C THR A 56 -11.07 -6.36 -17.16
N ALA A 57 -11.64 -5.35 -17.78
CA ALA A 57 -11.03 -4.62 -18.89
C ALA A 57 -10.95 -3.14 -18.55
N ALA A 58 -9.99 -2.45 -19.17
CA ALA A 58 -9.93 -1.00 -19.09
C ALA A 58 -11.27 -0.38 -19.56
N PRO A 59 -11.88 0.53 -18.79
CA PRO A 59 -13.07 1.26 -19.23
C PRO A 59 -12.80 2.01 -20.53
N SER A 60 -13.73 1.91 -21.50
CA SER A 60 -13.59 2.57 -22.81
C SER A 60 -13.56 4.10 -22.73
N SER A 61 -14.03 4.68 -21.62
CA SER A 61 -14.01 6.11 -21.35
C SER A 61 -12.67 6.65 -20.85
N MET A 62 -11.72 5.81 -20.44
CA MET A 62 -10.41 6.26 -19.94
C MET A 62 -9.47 6.66 -21.07
N ILE A 63 -8.79 7.80 -20.90
CA ILE A 63 -7.74 8.24 -21.82
C ILE A 63 -6.42 7.56 -21.44
N LYS A 64 -5.86 6.74 -22.34
CA LYS A 64 -4.62 5.96 -22.13
C LYS A 64 -4.66 5.14 -20.82
N PRO A 65 -5.60 4.20 -20.69
CA PRO A 65 -5.72 3.40 -19.49
C PRO A 65 -4.49 2.51 -19.30
N HIS A 66 -4.14 2.28 -18.04
CA HIS A 66 -3.14 1.30 -17.65
C HIS A 66 -3.52 0.70 -16.30
N ALA A 67 -2.98 -0.48 -16.00
CA ALA A 67 -3.03 -1.01 -14.65
C ALA A 67 -2.04 -0.23 -13.78
N HIS A 68 -2.58 0.52 -12.84
CA HIS A 68 -1.85 1.41 -11.95
C HIS A 68 -1.68 0.74 -10.58
N HIS A 69 -0.44 0.59 -10.12
CA HIS A 69 -0.15 0.17 -8.74
C HIS A 69 -0.45 1.30 -7.77
N ILE A 70 -1.31 1.04 -6.79
CA ILE A 70 -1.72 2.01 -5.77
C ILE A 70 -0.53 2.39 -4.88
N VAL A 71 0.36 1.43 -4.61
CA VAL A 71 1.66 1.64 -3.96
C VAL A 71 2.77 1.48 -5.00
N PHE A 72 3.38 2.59 -5.43
CA PHE A 72 4.33 2.63 -6.56
C PHE A 72 5.53 1.66 -6.45
N LYS A 73 6.07 1.22 -7.59
CA LYS A 73 7.30 0.41 -7.76
C LYS A 73 8.50 1.25 -8.28
N GLY A 74 9.72 0.76 -8.03
CA GLY A 74 10.88 1.01 -8.92
C GLY A 74 11.50 2.41 -8.86
N GLU A 75 11.93 2.94 -10.01
CA GLU A 75 12.58 4.27 -10.16
C GLU A 75 11.85 5.41 -9.44
N PHE A 76 10.52 5.33 -9.34
CA PHE A 76 9.69 6.31 -8.62
C PHE A 76 9.95 6.34 -7.09
N ALA A 77 10.56 5.29 -6.53
CA ALA A 77 10.97 5.19 -5.14
C ALA A 77 12.31 5.87 -4.85
N LYS A 78 13.08 6.29 -5.87
CA LYS A 78 14.41 6.89 -5.70
C LYS A 78 14.38 8.33 -5.18
N LEU A 79 13.22 8.97 -5.12
CA LEU A 79 13.06 10.29 -4.50
C LEU A 79 12.85 10.14 -2.97
N PRO A 80 13.68 10.77 -2.10
CA PRO A 80 13.65 10.51 -0.65
C PRO A 80 12.26 10.68 0.00
N GLY A 81 11.52 11.72 -0.41
CA GLY A 81 10.16 11.97 0.11
C GLY A 81 9.14 10.89 -0.29
N ARG A 82 9.33 10.21 -1.44
CA ARG A 82 8.50 9.09 -1.87
C ARG A 82 8.93 7.80 -1.21
N GLN A 83 10.23 7.58 -1.00
CA GLN A 83 10.75 6.40 -0.31
C GLN A 83 10.12 6.24 1.07
N LYS A 84 10.06 7.32 1.86
CA LYS A 84 9.42 7.30 3.20
C LYS A 84 7.93 6.97 3.14
N ALA A 85 7.20 7.55 2.18
CA ALA A 85 5.78 7.25 2.00
C ALA A 85 5.54 5.79 1.59
N LEU A 86 6.35 5.29 0.66
CA LEU A 86 6.30 3.89 0.22
C LEU A 86 6.62 2.93 1.36
N GLN A 87 7.64 3.20 2.16
CA GLN A 87 7.96 2.39 3.34
C GLN A 87 6.77 2.30 4.31
N ARG A 88 6.10 3.43 4.59
CA ARG A 88 4.90 3.47 5.43
C ARG A 88 3.76 2.62 4.86
N SER A 89 3.42 2.81 3.58
CA SER A 89 2.38 2.01 2.93
C SER A 89 2.68 0.51 2.97
N ARG A 90 3.93 0.12 2.73
CA ARG A 90 4.36 -1.29 2.68
C ARG A 90 4.34 -1.94 4.06
N ALA A 91 4.80 -1.22 5.08
CA ALA A 91 4.72 -1.67 6.46
C ALA A 91 3.28 -1.97 6.88
N VAL A 92 2.29 -1.19 6.43
CA VAL A 92 0.87 -1.49 6.65
C VAL A 92 0.46 -2.77 5.91
N LEU A 93 0.71 -2.86 4.59
CA LEU A 93 0.28 -4.01 3.78
C LEU A 93 0.92 -5.34 4.22
N ASP A 94 2.15 -5.30 4.73
CA ASP A 94 2.88 -6.47 5.26
C ASP A 94 2.15 -7.11 6.46
N ARG A 95 1.46 -6.30 7.29
CA ARG A 95 0.64 -6.81 8.42
C ARG A 95 -0.50 -7.70 7.95
N TYR A 96 -1.02 -7.43 6.75
CA TYR A 96 -2.16 -8.12 6.16
C TYR A 96 -1.75 -9.15 5.08
N LYS A 97 -0.44 -9.33 4.86
CA LYS A 97 0.12 -10.20 3.80
C LYS A 97 -0.43 -9.86 2.41
N ILE A 98 -0.53 -8.56 2.11
CA ILE A 98 -0.96 -8.05 0.81
C ILE A 98 0.28 -7.65 0.01
N ASP A 99 0.50 -8.31 -1.12
CA ASP A 99 1.60 -7.99 -2.02
C ASP A 99 1.26 -6.71 -2.83
N PRO A 100 2.04 -5.62 -2.72
CA PRO A 100 1.72 -4.37 -3.41
C PRO A 100 1.94 -4.40 -4.93
N VAL A 101 2.56 -5.46 -5.45
CA VAL A 101 2.90 -5.62 -6.86
C VAL A 101 1.99 -6.63 -7.55
N TYR A 102 1.70 -7.75 -6.89
CA TYR A 102 1.01 -8.89 -7.49
C TYR A 102 -0.41 -9.11 -6.96
N ASP A 103 -0.75 -8.64 -5.76
CA ASP A 103 -2.12 -8.73 -5.27
C ASP A 103 -3.04 -7.86 -6.15
N PRO A 104 -4.12 -8.43 -6.72
CA PRO A 104 -5.03 -7.65 -7.56
C PRO A 104 -5.61 -6.42 -6.85
N ALA A 105 -5.80 -6.47 -5.53
CA ALA A 105 -6.29 -5.33 -4.75
C ALA A 105 -5.29 -4.17 -4.69
N SER A 106 -4.03 -4.39 -5.06
CA SER A 106 -2.98 -3.37 -5.12
C SER A 106 -2.92 -2.64 -6.46
N MET A 107 -3.76 -3.01 -7.42
CA MET A 107 -3.81 -2.43 -8.77
C MET A 107 -5.21 -1.93 -9.10
N MET A 108 -5.32 -0.98 -10.03
CA MET A 108 -6.58 -0.52 -10.58
C MET A 108 -6.41 -0.01 -12.00
N TRP A 109 -7.49 0.08 -12.78
CA TRP A 109 -7.46 0.85 -14.02
C TRP A 109 -7.42 2.34 -13.70
N ALA A 110 -6.46 3.05 -14.26
CA ALA A 110 -6.38 4.50 -14.18
C ALA A 110 -5.80 5.08 -15.47
N GLU A 111 -6.06 6.36 -15.71
CA GLU A 111 -5.35 7.12 -16.73
C GLU A 111 -3.89 7.31 -16.31
N ASN A 112 -2.96 7.35 -17.26
CA ASN A 112 -1.53 7.48 -16.99
C ASN A 112 -1.13 8.89 -16.49
N ARG A 113 -1.57 9.25 -15.28
CA ARG A 113 -1.35 10.53 -14.57
C ARG A 113 -1.31 10.28 -13.05
N GLY A 114 -0.98 11.30 -12.25
CA GLY A 114 -1.07 11.22 -10.78
C GLY A 114 0.11 10.57 -10.04
N HIS A 115 1.21 10.26 -10.73
CA HIS A 115 2.45 9.72 -10.15
C HIS A 115 3.27 10.78 -9.36
N THR A 116 2.69 11.36 -8.31
CA THR A 116 3.28 12.47 -7.54
C THR A 116 3.68 12.07 -6.11
N THR A 117 4.58 12.85 -5.51
CA THR A 117 4.95 12.68 -4.08
C THR A 117 3.78 12.97 -3.15
N VAL A 118 2.88 13.88 -3.54
CA VAL A 118 1.68 14.23 -2.77
C VAL A 118 0.75 13.03 -2.70
N ASN A 119 0.47 12.40 -3.85
CA ASN A 119 -0.38 11.21 -3.90
C ASN A 119 0.24 10.04 -3.13
N ALA A 120 1.56 9.82 -3.24
CA ALA A 120 2.24 8.80 -2.45
C ALA A 120 2.07 9.01 -0.94
N LYS A 121 2.23 10.25 -0.45
CA LYS A 121 2.01 10.59 0.97
C LYS A 121 0.55 10.39 1.37
N LEU A 122 -0.39 10.75 0.49
CA LEU A 122 -1.82 10.60 0.74
C LEU A 122 -2.24 9.13 0.84
N VAL A 123 -1.75 8.27 -0.06
CA VAL A 123 -1.95 6.81 0.01
C VAL A 123 -1.42 6.26 1.34
N ALA A 124 -0.20 6.66 1.75
CA ALA A 124 0.37 6.21 3.03
C ALA A 124 -0.50 6.61 4.22
N SER A 125 -0.92 7.88 4.31
CA SER A 125 -1.77 8.35 5.41
C SER A 125 -3.14 7.67 5.44
N LYS A 126 -3.76 7.42 4.27
CA LYS A 126 -5.05 6.72 4.20
C LYS A 126 -4.92 5.24 4.57
N LEU A 127 -3.82 4.57 4.20
CA LEU A 127 -3.57 3.18 4.61
C LEU A 127 -3.38 3.06 6.13
N GLU A 128 -2.67 4.00 6.75
CA GLU A 128 -2.51 4.03 8.21
C GLU A 128 -3.83 4.30 8.94
N GLU A 129 -4.73 5.13 8.40
CA GLU A 129 -6.08 5.28 8.94
C GLU A 129 -6.88 3.98 8.81
N ALA A 130 -6.83 3.32 7.65
CA ALA A 130 -7.49 2.05 7.44
C ALA A 130 -6.97 0.96 8.40
N ASP A 131 -5.65 0.92 8.63
CA ASP A 131 -4.98 0.01 9.58
C ASP A 131 -5.53 0.21 11.00
N ARG A 132 -5.64 1.47 11.45
CA ARG A 132 -6.24 1.81 12.74
C ARG A 132 -7.69 1.36 12.85
N ILE A 133 -8.52 1.65 11.85
CA ILE A 133 -9.95 1.29 11.85
C ILE A 133 -10.13 -0.23 11.84
N ILE A 134 -9.37 -0.95 11.01
CA ILE A 134 -9.49 -2.41 10.89
C ILE A 134 -9.02 -3.11 12.16
N THR A 135 -7.90 -2.65 12.74
CA THR A 135 -7.37 -3.21 14.00
C THR A 135 -8.36 -3.03 15.15
N ALA A 136 -9.02 -1.87 15.24
CA ALA A 136 -10.04 -1.60 16.26
C ALA A 136 -11.27 -2.53 16.19
N ARG A 137 -11.50 -3.20 15.05
CA ARG A 137 -12.63 -4.13 14.87
C ARG A 137 -12.38 -5.54 15.38
N ASN A 138 -11.15 -5.87 15.81
CA ASN A 138 -10.76 -7.17 16.35
C ASN A 138 -11.24 -8.36 15.49
N LEU A 139 -11.02 -8.26 14.18
CA LEU A 139 -11.47 -9.26 13.20
C LEU A 139 -10.51 -10.47 13.17
N SER A 140 -10.99 -11.59 12.60
CA SER A 140 -10.08 -12.67 12.19
C SER A 140 -9.05 -12.13 11.18
N PHE A 141 -7.88 -12.76 11.10
CA PHE A 141 -6.84 -12.34 10.14
C PHE A 141 -7.37 -12.27 8.69
N ASN A 142 -8.16 -13.26 8.28
CA ASN A 142 -8.73 -13.32 6.93
C ASN A 142 -9.71 -12.18 6.67
N ASP A 143 -10.58 -11.88 7.63
CA ASP A 143 -11.55 -10.79 7.53
C ASP A 143 -10.85 -9.43 7.54
N ALA A 144 -9.81 -9.28 8.37
CA ALA A 144 -8.99 -8.09 8.43
C ALA A 144 -8.24 -7.85 7.10
N ALA A 145 -7.64 -8.89 6.52
CA ALA A 145 -6.96 -8.83 5.23
C ALA A 145 -7.95 -8.52 4.08
N SER A 146 -9.15 -9.11 4.12
CA SER A 146 -10.21 -8.80 3.16
C SER A 146 -10.68 -7.34 3.27
N ALA A 147 -10.84 -6.84 4.50
CA ALA A 147 -11.16 -5.44 4.76
C ALA A 147 -10.06 -4.48 4.27
N MET A 148 -8.78 -4.83 4.46
CA MET A 148 -7.65 -4.02 3.99
C MET A 148 -7.56 -4.01 2.47
N ARG A 149 -7.77 -5.14 1.78
CA ARG A 149 -7.86 -5.18 0.31
C ARG A 149 -8.98 -4.26 -0.21
N THR A 150 -10.12 -4.28 0.45
CA THR A 150 -11.26 -3.39 0.12
C THR A 150 -10.90 -1.93 0.33
N ALA A 151 -10.25 -1.60 1.45
CA ALA A 151 -9.80 -0.24 1.74
C ALA A 151 -8.76 0.23 0.72
N LEU A 152 -7.79 -0.61 0.37
CA LEU A 152 -6.75 -0.32 -0.61
C LEU A 152 -7.34 0.08 -1.97
N GLN A 153 -8.31 -0.67 -2.48
CA GLN A 153 -9.03 -0.33 -3.72
C GLN A 153 -9.76 1.02 -3.63
N LYS A 154 -10.47 1.28 -2.52
CA LYS A 154 -11.14 2.58 -2.30
C LYS A 154 -10.16 3.74 -2.29
N ILE A 155 -9.03 3.57 -1.59
CA ILE A 155 -7.94 4.56 -1.55
C ILE A 155 -7.39 4.80 -2.95
N GLY A 156 -7.18 3.74 -3.74
CA GLY A 156 -6.76 3.86 -5.13
C GLY A 156 -7.70 4.74 -5.95
N ILE A 157 -9.00 4.43 -5.90
CA ILE A 157 -10.04 5.19 -6.61
C ILE A 157 -10.10 6.64 -6.14
N GLU A 158 -10.01 6.91 -4.84
CA GLU A 158 -10.04 8.28 -4.32
C GLU A 158 -8.82 9.12 -4.71
N VAL A 159 -7.63 8.50 -4.83
CA VAL A 159 -6.38 9.22 -5.07
C VAL A 159 -6.03 9.31 -6.56
N PHE A 160 -6.39 8.30 -7.35
CA PHE A 160 -6.01 8.16 -8.75
C PHE A 160 -7.21 8.08 -9.71
N GLY A 161 -8.42 7.95 -9.19
CA GLY A 161 -9.65 8.05 -9.98
C GLY A 161 -9.84 9.46 -10.53
N ASN A 162 -10.55 9.54 -11.65
CA ASN A 162 -10.94 10.77 -12.31
C ASN A 162 -12.30 11.25 -11.86
#